data_AF-A0A1Q7ARM9-F1
#
_entry.id   AF-A0A1Q7ARM9-F1
#
_cell.length_a   1.000
_cell.length_b   1.000
_cell.length_c   1.000
_cell.angle_alpha   90.00
_cell.angle_beta   90.00
_cell.angle_gamma   90.00
#
_symmetry.space_group_name_H-M   'P 1'
#
loop_
_entity.id
_entity.type
_entity.pdbx_description
1 polymer ?
#
loop_
_entity_poly.entity_id
_entity_poly.type
_entity_poly.pdbx_seq_one_letter_code
_entity_poly.pdbx_strand_id
1 'polypeptide(L)'
;MHYRGTTSSLDDLLEAGWEGPVDEGTALVKSSAAELVQEILQALPERDREILTSRFLLHLSVRETAVRMGLTETNTKVLQYRALKRAAGLEGLTTIAVHS
;
A
#
# COMPACT_ATOMS: atom_id res chain seq x y z
N MET A 1 -26.36 -26.56 18.40
CA MET A 1 -25.02 -25.98 18.58
C MET A 1 -24.77 -25.81 20.07
N HIS A 2 -23.85 -26.58 20.66
CA HIS A 2 -23.50 -26.46 22.08
C HIS A 2 -22.17 -25.71 22.20
N TYR A 3 -22.22 -24.46 22.63
CA TYR A 3 -21.02 -23.76 23.11
C TYR A 3 -20.84 -24.14 24.58
N ARG A 4 -20.13 -25.25 24.85
CA ARG A 4 -19.57 -25.56 26.16
C ARG A 4 -18.06 -25.36 26.07
N GLY A 5 -17.65 -24.10 26.00
CA GLY A 5 -16.26 -23.73 26.20
C GLY A 5 -15.96 -23.75 27.70
N THR A 6 -15.13 -24.68 28.15
CA THR A 6 -14.35 -24.48 29.36
C THR A 6 -13.51 -23.23 29.13
N THR A 7 -13.80 -22.15 29.84
CA THR A 7 -12.98 -20.94 29.81
C THR A 7 -11.66 -21.25 30.51
N SER A 8 -10.69 -21.77 29.76
CA SER A 8 -9.30 -21.68 30.20
C SER A 8 -8.94 -20.20 30.27
N SER A 9 -8.29 -19.79 31.35
CA SER A 9 -7.95 -18.39 31.58
C SER A 9 -7.03 -17.90 30.46
N LEU A 10 -7.15 -16.62 30.07
CA LEU A 10 -6.29 -15.98 29.07
C LEU A 10 -4.80 -16.07 29.45
N ASP A 11 -4.52 -16.10 30.76
CA ASP A 11 -3.18 -16.29 31.33
C ASP A 11 -2.56 -17.66 30.99
N ASP A 12 -3.36 -18.74 31.02
CA ASP A 12 -2.86 -20.09 30.72
C ASP A 12 -2.47 -20.24 29.24
N LEU A 13 -3.09 -19.44 28.37
CA LEU A 13 -2.88 -19.44 26.92
C LEU A 13 -1.62 -18.65 26.52
N LEU A 14 -1.27 -17.60 27.28
CA LEU A 14 -0.05 -16.82 27.07
C LEU A 14 1.19 -17.61 27.48
N GLU A 15 1.12 -18.37 28.57
CA GLU A 15 2.24 -19.16 29.09
C GLU A 15 2.57 -20.38 28.21
N ALA A 16 1.61 -20.83 27.39
CA ALA A 16 1.78 -21.90 26.43
C ALA A 16 2.66 -21.51 25.21
N GLY A 17 3.18 -20.28 25.14
CA GLY A 17 4.03 -19.83 24.04
C GLY A 17 3.28 -19.79 22.71
N TRP A 18 2.04 -19.30 22.74
CA TRP A 18 1.23 -19.16 21.54
C TRP A 18 1.77 -18.03 20.66
N GLU A 19 2.70 -18.35 19.76
CA GLU A 19 2.94 -17.54 18.57
C GLU A 19 1.67 -17.66 17.72
N GLY A 20 0.85 -16.61 17.74
CA GLY A 20 -0.37 -16.51 16.94
C GLY A 20 -0.10 -16.88 15.48
N PRO A 21 -1.14 -17.28 14.72
CA PRO A 21 -0.96 -17.84 13.38
C PRO A 21 -0.06 -16.93 12.58
N VAL A 22 1.13 -17.44 12.21
CA VAL A 22 1.98 -16.79 11.22
C VAL A 22 1.15 -16.71 9.96
N ASP A 23 0.62 -15.53 9.68
CA ASP A 23 -0.30 -15.33 8.58
C ASP A 23 0.48 -15.34 7.27
N GLU A 24 0.79 -16.55 6.80
CA GLU A 24 1.42 -16.82 5.51
C GLU A 24 0.59 -16.21 4.36
N GLY A 25 -0.72 -16.06 4.54
CA GLY A 25 -1.62 -15.37 3.61
C GLY A 25 -1.32 -13.87 3.49
N THR A 26 -0.99 -13.19 4.59
CA THR A 26 -0.58 -11.78 4.57
C THR A 26 0.74 -11.56 3.79
N ALA A 27 1.68 -12.50 3.85
CA ALA A 27 2.95 -12.39 3.11
C ALA A 27 2.74 -12.50 1.59
N LEU A 28 1.89 -13.45 1.14
CA LEU A 28 1.61 -13.66 -0.28
C LEU A 28 0.86 -12.47 -0.91
N VAL A 29 -0.12 -11.91 -0.19
CA VAL A 29 -0.87 -10.71 -0.62
C VAL A 29 0.03 -9.47 -0.70
N LYS A 30 0.98 -9.33 0.22
CA LYS A 30 1.97 -8.23 0.20
C LYS A 30 2.88 -8.29 -1.03
N SER A 31 3.29 -9.48 -1.48
CA SER A 31 4.11 -9.65 -2.70
C SER A 31 3.36 -9.15 -3.93
N SER A 32 2.12 -9.60 -4.11
CA SER A 32 1.28 -9.20 -5.24
C SER A 32 0.99 -7.69 -5.25
N ALA A 33 0.77 -7.08 -4.08
CA ALA A 33 0.56 -5.64 -3.99
C ALA A 33 1.81 -4.82 -4.35
N ALA A 34 3.00 -5.26 -3.93
CA ALA A 34 4.25 -4.59 -4.26
C ALA A 34 4.56 -4.63 -5.76
N GLU A 35 4.32 -5.78 -6.39
CA GLU A 35 4.45 -5.96 -7.85
C GLU A 35 3.49 -5.05 -8.61
N LEU A 36 2.21 -5.02 -8.22
CA LEU A 36 1.20 -4.15 -8.84
C LEU A 36 1.57 -2.66 -8.70
N VAL A 37 2.02 -2.23 -7.51
CA VAL A 37 2.49 -0.84 -7.31
C VAL A 37 3.67 -0.54 -8.24
N GLN A 38 4.60 -1.47 -8.38
CA GLN A 38 5.75 -1.29 -9.27
C GLN A 38 5.33 -1.17 -10.74
N GLU A 39 4.43 -2.02 -11.22
CA GLU A 39 3.88 -1.95 -12.58
C GLU A 39 3.19 -0.61 -12.85
N ILE A 40 2.32 -0.17 -11.94
CA ILE A 40 1.61 1.10 -12.06
C ILE A 40 2.62 2.26 -12.11
N LEU A 41 3.61 2.29 -11.22
CA LEU A 41 4.63 3.36 -11.19
C LEU A 41 5.48 3.37 -12.46
N GLN A 42 5.78 2.22 -13.06
CA GLN A 42 6.52 2.16 -14.32
C GLN A 42 5.71 2.66 -15.52
N ALA A 43 4.39 2.45 -15.52
CA ALA A 43 3.49 2.92 -16.57
C ALA A 43 3.18 4.43 -16.47
N LEU A 44 3.48 5.08 -15.35
CA LEU A 44 3.29 6.53 -15.18
C LEU A 44 4.38 7.36 -15.86
N PRO A 45 4.05 8.58 -16.35
CA PRO A 45 5.05 9.57 -16.71
C PRO A 45 6.01 9.85 -15.55
N GLU A 46 7.27 10.16 -15.86
CA GLU A 46 8.34 10.32 -14.87
C GLU A 46 7.97 11.27 -13.73
N ARG A 47 7.36 12.41 -14.06
CA ARG A 47 6.97 13.42 -13.06
C ARG A 47 5.83 12.96 -12.16
N ASP A 48 4.90 12.15 -12.67
CA ASP A 48 3.80 11.56 -11.89
C ASP A 48 4.34 10.44 -10.97
N ARG A 49 5.28 9.61 -11.47
CA ARG A 49 5.98 8.62 -10.65
C ARG A 49 6.77 9.28 -9.52
N GLU A 50 7.55 10.31 -9.83
CA GLU A 50 8.43 10.97 -8.85
C GLU A 50 7.65 11.58 -7.68
N ILE A 51 6.50 12.23 -7.96
CA ILE A 51 5.68 12.81 -6.91
C ILE A 51 5.05 11.72 -6.03
N LEU A 52 4.57 10.61 -6.61
CA LEU A 52 4.00 9.52 -5.82
C LEU A 52 5.06 8.80 -4.98
N THR A 53 6.24 8.53 -5.54
CA THR A 53 7.37 7.97 -4.78
C THR A 53 7.74 8.87 -3.61
N SER A 54 7.86 10.18 -3.86
CA SER A 54 8.18 11.15 -2.80
C SER A 54 7.13 11.17 -1.70
N ARG A 55 5.83 11.17 -2.06
CA ARG A 55 4.73 11.32 -1.10
C ARG A 55 4.41 10.06 -0.32
N PHE A 56 4.52 8.90 -0.94
CA PHE A 56 3.99 7.66 -0.36
C PHE A 56 5.08 6.64 -0.01
N LEU A 57 6.15 6.54 -0.81
CA LEU A 57 7.24 5.58 -0.54
C LEU A 57 8.34 6.18 0.33
N LEU A 58 8.64 7.46 0.16
CA LEU A 58 9.62 8.19 0.96
C LEU A 58 9.00 8.95 2.14
N HIS A 59 7.67 8.92 2.27
CA HIS A 59 6.89 9.60 3.32
C HIS A 59 7.18 11.10 3.49
N LEU A 60 7.57 11.79 2.42
CA LEU A 60 7.80 13.23 2.46
C LEU A 60 6.48 13.98 2.62
N SER A 61 6.51 15.09 3.36
CA SER A 61 5.40 16.04 3.42
C SER A 61 5.19 16.74 2.06
N VAL A 62 4.04 17.42 1.92
CA VAL A 62 3.75 18.26 0.74
C VAL A 62 4.87 19.28 0.54
N ARG A 63 5.31 19.92 1.63
CA ARG A 63 6.33 20.97 1.62
C ARG A 63 7.69 20.42 1.20
N GLU A 64 8.14 19.33 1.79
CA GLU A 64 9.43 18.71 1.43
C GLU A 64 9.46 18.25 -0.02
N THR A 65 8.34 17.72 -0.50
CA THR A 65 8.21 17.30 -1.91
C THR A 65 8.21 18.50 -2.85
N ALA A 66 7.55 19.59 -2.48
CA ALA A 66 7.57 20.83 -3.24
C ALA A 66 9.00 21.36 -3.37
N VAL A 67 9.75 21.40 -2.28
CA VAL A 67 11.17 21.79 -2.28
C VAL A 67 12.00 20.85 -3.15
N ARG A 68 11.85 19.53 -2.98
CA ARG A 68 12.59 18.51 -3.73
C ARG A 68 12.38 18.62 -5.25
N MET A 69 11.14 18.88 -5.68
CA MET A 69 10.77 18.91 -7.09
C MET A 69 10.82 20.31 -7.72
N GLY A 70 11.25 21.35 -6.97
CA GLY A 70 11.25 22.72 -7.45
C GLY A 70 9.84 23.26 -7.77
N LEU A 71 8.86 22.91 -6.94
CA LEU A 71 7.44 23.23 -7.09
C LEU A 71 6.94 24.11 -5.94
N THR A 72 5.73 24.68 -6.11
CA THR A 72 4.96 25.22 -4.99
C THR A 72 4.15 24.12 -4.30
N GLU A 73 3.77 24.31 -3.04
CA GLU A 73 2.90 23.36 -2.33
C GLU A 73 1.54 23.16 -3.04
N THR A 74 0.98 24.23 -3.63
CA THR A 74 -0.26 24.16 -4.42
C THR A 74 -0.07 23.30 -5.68
N ASN A 75 1.01 23.52 -6.44
CA ASN A 75 1.29 22.72 -7.63
C ASN A 75 1.51 21.24 -7.25
N THR A 76 2.22 20.99 -6.15
CA THR A 76 2.43 19.64 -5.59
C THR A 76 1.09 18.95 -5.27
N LYS A 77 0.15 19.65 -4.62
CA LYS A 77 -1.19 19.10 -4.33
C LYS A 77 -2.00 18.79 -5.60
N VAL A 78 -1.86 19.61 -6.64
CA VAL A 78 -2.52 19.36 -7.93
C VAL A 78 -1.87 18.17 -8.65
N LEU A 79 -0.54 18.12 -8.70
CA LEU A 79 0.18 17.02 -9.36
C LEU A 79 -0.03 15.69 -8.64
N GLN A 80 0.01 15.63 -7.30
CA GLN A 80 -0.25 14.37 -6.59
C GLN A 80 -1.65 13.85 -6.91
N TYR A 81 -2.66 14.73 -6.97
CA TYR A 81 -4.03 14.35 -7.26
C TYR A 81 -4.17 13.82 -8.69
N ARG A 82 -3.56 14.52 -9.66
CA ARG A 82 -3.55 14.09 -11.06
C ARG A 82 -2.81 12.76 -11.25
N ALA A 83 -1.68 12.59 -10.58
CA ALA A 83 -0.89 11.36 -10.60
C ALA A 83 -1.68 10.18 -10.01
N LEU A 84 -2.34 10.38 -8.86
CA LEU A 84 -3.22 9.37 -8.25
C LEU A 84 -4.40 9.00 -9.17
N LYS A 85 -5.05 10.00 -9.79
CA LYS A 85 -6.14 9.75 -10.74
C LYS A 85 -5.67 8.95 -11.96
N ARG A 86 -4.46 9.23 -12.45
CA ARG A 86 -3.85 8.48 -13.56
C ARG A 86 -3.50 7.04 -13.13
N ALA A 87 -2.91 6.88 -11.94
CA ALA A 87 -2.56 5.58 -11.37
C ALA A 87 -3.80 4.68 -11.21
N ALA A 88 -4.89 5.20 -10.66
CA ALA A 88 -6.15 4.47 -10.52
C ALA A 88 -6.73 4.03 -11.88
N GLY A 89 -6.52 4.82 -12.94
CA GLY A 89 -6.90 4.42 -14.30
C GLY A 89 -6.08 3.27 -14.88
N LEU A 90 -4.86 3.04 -14.37
CA LEU A 90 -3.97 1.95 -14.80
C LEU A 90 -4.24 0.65 -14.02
N GLU A 91 -4.52 0.74 -12.72
CA GLU A 91 -4.92 -0.41 -11.89
C GLU A 91 -6.11 -1.18 -12.50
N GLY A 92 -7.11 -0.45 -13.00
CA GLY A 92 -8.27 -1.03 -13.67
C GLY A 92 -7.93 -1.76 -14.98
N LEU A 93 -6.83 -1.41 -15.65
CA LEU A 93 -6.35 -2.09 -16.86
C LEU A 93 -5.54 -3.35 -16.50
N THR A 94 -4.70 -3.28 -15.47
CA THR A 94 -3.92 -4.43 -14.98
C THR A 94 -4.80 -5.54 -14.41
N THR A 95 -5.88 -5.19 -13.69
CA THR A 95 -6.79 -6.19 -13.08
C THR A 95 -7.50 -7.06 -14.12
N ILE A 96 -7.80 -6.52 -15.31
CA ILE A 96 -8.45 -7.23 -16.41
C ILE A 96 -7.47 -8.22 -17.08
N ALA A 97 -6.18 -7.87 -17.15
CA ALA A 97 -5.15 -8.69 -17.79
C ALA A 97 -4.75 -9.94 -16.98
N VAL A 98 -4.90 -9.93 -15.66
CA VAL A 98 -4.54 -11.07 -14.78
C VAL A 98 -5.63 -12.17 -14.77
N HIS A 99 -6.81 -11.91 -15.33
CA HIS A 99 -7.95 -12.84 -15.33
C HIS A 99 -8.29 -13.42 -16.72
N SER A 100 -7.42 -13.24 -17.73
CA SER A 100 -7.64 -13.75 -19.11
C SER A 100 -6.67 -14.87 -19.48
#